data_AF-A0A7S3RW98-F1
#
_entry.id   AF-A0A7S3RW98-F1
#
_cell.length_a   1.000
_cell.length_b   1.000
_cell.length_c   1.000
_cell.angle_alpha   90.00
_cell.angle_beta   90.00
_cell.angle_gamma   90.00
#
_symmetry.space_group_name_H-M   'P 1'
#
loop_
_entity.id
_entity.type
_entity.pdbx_description
1 polymer ?
#
loop_
_entity_poly.entity_id
_entity_poly.type
_entity_poly.pdbx_seq_one_letter_code
_entity_poly.pdbx_strand_id
1 'polypeptide(L)'
;VGEGKSIFRTIMRLHRTKLPAVMRDLGNPYVRREFRLHYVPNVAEKHRTKFLAEWNNYVSTLSSQATVVGKEMEPEQLGKLNDDQKKQLGDLEREAKAL
;
A
#
# COMPACT_ATOMS: atom_id res chain seq x y z
N VAL A 1 17.67 -10.70 7.65
CA VAL A 1 17.12 -11.22 6.36
C VAL A 1 15.70 -11.80 6.50
N GLY A 2 15.29 -12.36 7.65
CA GLY A 2 13.99 -13.05 7.80
C GLY A 2 12.73 -12.17 7.78
N GLU A 3 12.79 -10.96 8.34
CA GLU A 3 11.60 -10.13 8.60
C GLU A 3 10.83 -9.75 7.32
N GLY A 4 11.44 -9.05 6.36
CA GLY A 4 10.67 -8.66 5.17
C GLY A 4 10.31 -9.82 4.24
N LYS A 5 10.98 -10.97 4.32
CA LYS A 5 10.48 -12.19 3.64
C LYS A 5 9.18 -12.68 4.28
N SER A 6 9.04 -12.52 5.61
CA SER A 6 7.79 -12.78 6.32
C SER A 6 6.70 -11.79 5.91
N ILE A 7 6.99 -10.48 5.99
CA ILE A 7 6.05 -9.41 5.61
C ILE A 7 5.56 -9.60 4.17
N PHE A 8 6.46 -9.82 3.21
CA PHE A 8 6.10 -10.05 1.82
C PHE A 8 5.11 -11.22 1.64
N ARG A 9 5.38 -12.36 2.29
CA ARG A 9 4.49 -13.53 2.23
C ARG A 9 3.13 -13.25 2.87
N THR A 10 3.11 -12.52 3.98
CA THR A 10 1.88 -12.10 4.66
C THR A 10 1.06 -11.19 3.75
N ILE A 11 1.67 -10.20 3.09
CA ILE A 11 0.99 -9.33 2.13
C ILE A 11 0.38 -10.14 0.99
N MET A 12 1.14 -11.04 0.37
CA MET A 12 0.63 -11.88 -0.73
C MET A 12 -0.55 -12.77 -0.30
N ARG A 13 -0.55 -13.24 0.96
CA ARG A 13 -1.68 -13.99 1.52
C ARG A 13 -2.89 -13.08 1.71
N LEU A 14 -2.70 -11.92 2.34
CA LEU A 14 -3.77 -10.95 2.60
C LEU A 14 -4.39 -10.44 1.29
N HIS A 15 -3.57 -10.11 0.28
CA HIS A 15 -4.06 -9.76 -1.05
C HIS A 15 -5.02 -10.83 -1.58
N ARG A 16 -4.63 -12.11 -1.51
CA ARG A 16 -5.48 -13.20 -2.00
C ARG A 16 -6.81 -13.33 -1.25
N THR A 17 -6.80 -13.11 0.07
CA THR A 17 -7.96 -13.37 0.94
C THR A 17 -8.84 -12.16 1.21
N LYS A 18 -8.32 -10.94 1.06
CA LYS A 18 -8.98 -9.69 1.43
C LYS A 18 -9.29 -8.78 0.24
N LEU A 19 -8.55 -8.89 -0.86
CA LEU A 19 -8.71 -7.98 -2.00
C LEU A 19 -9.46 -8.63 -3.17
N PRO A 20 -10.34 -7.87 -3.86
CA PRO A 20 -10.93 -8.26 -5.14
C PRO A 20 -9.86 -8.51 -6.21
N ALA A 21 -10.20 -9.30 -7.24
CA ALA A 21 -9.26 -9.69 -8.30
C ALA A 21 -8.53 -8.50 -8.94
N VAL A 22 -9.27 -7.48 -9.36
CA VAL A 22 -8.73 -6.28 -10.02
C VAL A 22 -7.69 -5.56 -9.15
N MET A 23 -7.95 -5.43 -7.84
CA MET A 23 -6.99 -4.80 -6.92
C MET A 23 -5.71 -5.64 -6.76
N ARG A 24 -5.82 -6.97 -6.78
CA ARG A 24 -4.65 -7.86 -6.70
C ARG A 24 -3.79 -7.79 -7.95
N ASP A 25 -4.41 -7.67 -9.12
CA ASP A 25 -3.71 -7.62 -10.40
C ASP A 25 -2.84 -6.38 -10.51
N LEU A 26 -3.29 -5.26 -9.92
CA LEU A 26 -2.48 -4.05 -9.79
C LEU A 26 -1.47 -4.13 -8.62
N GLY A 27 -1.92 -4.59 -7.45
CA GLY A 27 -1.12 -4.55 -6.22
C GLY A 27 0.03 -5.57 -6.17
N ASN A 28 -0.17 -6.79 -6.67
CA ASN A 28 0.85 -7.85 -6.60
C ASN A 28 2.14 -7.49 -7.34
N PRO A 29 2.10 -6.99 -8.60
CA PRO A 29 3.30 -6.51 -9.29
C PRO A 29 4.01 -5.38 -8.55
N TYR A 30 3.24 -4.42 -8.01
CA TYR A 30 3.79 -3.29 -7.26
C TYR A 30 4.55 -3.74 -6.02
N VAL A 31 3.94 -4.56 -5.16
CA VAL A 31 4.61 -5.09 -3.94
C VAL A 31 5.89 -5.83 -4.31
N ARG A 32 5.85 -6.69 -5.33
CA ARG A 32 7.03 -7.45 -5.77
C ARG A 32 8.17 -6.55 -6.22
N ARG A 33 7.85 -5.47 -6.95
CA ARG A 33 8.83 -4.48 -7.39
C ARG A 33 9.43 -3.74 -6.20
N GLU A 34 8.60 -3.24 -5.29
CA GLU A 34 9.05 -2.46 -4.14
C GLU A 34 9.96 -3.27 -3.22
N PHE A 35 9.60 -4.51 -2.90
CA PHE A 35 10.46 -5.39 -2.09
C PHE A 35 11.76 -5.74 -2.80
N ARG A 36 11.77 -5.88 -4.14
CA ARG A 36 13.01 -6.09 -4.89
C ARG A 36 13.93 -4.89 -4.79
N LEU A 37 13.40 -3.68 -4.97
CA LEU A 37 14.16 -2.43 -4.91
C LEU A 37 14.73 -2.16 -3.51
N HIS A 38 14.01 -2.50 -2.45
CA HIS A 38 14.43 -2.22 -1.07
C HIS A 38 15.32 -3.30 -0.44
N TYR A 39 15.54 -4.42 -1.16
CA TYR A 39 16.41 -5.51 -0.72
C TYR A 39 17.73 -5.61 -1.48
N VAL A 40 18.03 -4.66 -2.37
CA VAL A 40 19.36 -4.57 -3.01
C VAL A 40 20.43 -4.11 -2.01
N PRO A 41 21.72 -4.45 -2.22
CA PRO A 41 22.79 -4.18 -1.25
C PRO A 41 22.99 -2.71 -0.87
N ASN A 42 22.64 -1.77 -1.74
CA ASN A 42 23.00 -0.35 -1.60
C ASN A 42 21.89 0.52 -0.99
N VAL A 43 20.87 -0.08 -0.39
CA VAL A 43 19.79 0.69 0.27
C VAL A 43 20.25 1.10 1.66
N ALA A 44 20.30 2.41 1.92
CA ALA A 44 20.67 2.91 3.24
C ALA A 44 19.71 2.40 4.32
N GLU A 45 20.26 2.04 5.48
CA GLU A 45 19.52 1.38 6.56
C GLU A 45 18.28 2.17 6.99
N LYS A 46 18.38 3.50 7.10
CA LYS A 46 17.25 4.39 7.42
C LYS A 46 16.05 4.21 6.48
N HIS A 47 16.30 3.98 5.18
CA HIS A 47 15.25 3.76 4.20
C HIS A 47 14.66 2.36 4.35
N ARG A 48 15.49 1.36 4.62
CA ARG A 48 15.04 -0.01 4.92
C ARG A 48 14.17 -0.06 6.17
N THR A 49 14.54 0.63 7.25
CA THR A 49 13.77 0.66 8.49
C THR A 49 12.41 1.30 8.29
N LYS A 50 12.36 2.48 7.65
CA LYS A 50 11.09 3.13 7.31
C LYS A 50 10.23 2.26 6.39
N PHE A 51 10.84 1.64 5.38
CA PHE A 51 10.15 0.72 4.48
C PHE A 51 9.48 -0.42 5.26
N LEU A 52 10.22 -1.13 6.11
CA LEU A 52 9.66 -2.24 6.89
C LEU A 52 8.55 -1.78 7.84
N ALA A 53 8.69 -0.61 8.47
CA ALA A 53 7.65 -0.03 9.32
C ALA A 53 6.35 0.23 8.54
N GLU A 54 6.41 0.89 7.38
CA GLU A 54 5.23 1.17 6.57
C GLU A 54 4.55 -0.10 6.03
N TRP A 55 5.33 -1.11 5.63
CA TRP A 55 4.75 -2.38 5.17
C TRP A 55 4.14 -3.22 6.30
N ASN A 56 4.67 -3.12 7.53
CA ASN A 56 4.03 -3.69 8.71
C ASN A 56 2.71 -2.97 9.02
N ASN A 57 2.68 -1.63 8.92
CA ASN A 57 1.45 -0.85 9.07
C ASN A 57 0.40 -1.26 8.03
N TYR A 58 0.80 -1.40 6.76
CA TYR A 58 -0.08 -1.88 5.69
C TYR A 58 -0.66 -3.27 5.99
N VAL A 59 0.18 -4.21 6.46
CA VAL A 59 -0.28 -5.54 6.90
C VAL A 59 -1.30 -5.44 8.01
N SER A 60 -1.06 -4.59 9.01
CA SER A 60 -1.98 -4.37 10.13
C SER A 60 -3.34 -3.85 9.65
N THR A 61 -3.33 -2.79 8.82
CA THR A 61 -4.53 -2.20 8.24
C THR A 61 -5.33 -3.20 7.40
N LEU A 62 -4.66 -3.92 6.49
CA LEU A 62 -5.36 -4.87 5.63
C LEU A 62 -5.88 -6.10 6.39
N SER A 63 -5.22 -6.47 7.49
CA SER A 63 -5.65 -7.58 8.34
C SER A 63 -6.90 -7.23 9.16
N SER A 64 -6.99 -6.00 9.68
CA SER A 64 -8.12 -5.53 10.49
C SER A 64 -9.37 -5.23 9.67
N GLN A 65 -9.22 -4.99 8.37
CA GLN A 65 -10.34 -4.75 7.46
C GLN A 65 -11.15 -6.03 7.19
N ALA A 66 -12.47 -5.93 7.44
CA ALA A 66 -13.42 -7.03 7.22
C ALA A 66 -14.16 -6.87 5.88
N THR A 67 -14.76 -5.69 5.65
CA THR A 67 -15.62 -5.41 4.49
C THR A 67 -15.11 -4.22 3.67
N VAL A 68 -14.72 -3.14 4.33
CA VAL A 68 -14.17 -1.95 3.66
C VAL A 68 -12.66 -2.12 3.50
N VAL A 69 -12.21 -2.11 2.25
CA VAL A 69 -10.79 -2.13 1.90
C VAL A 69 -10.31 -0.69 1.72
N GLY A 70 -9.24 -0.33 2.42
CA GLY A 70 -8.71 1.03 2.44
C GLY A 70 -9.20 1.87 3.62
N LYS A 71 -8.54 3.01 3.82
CA LYS A 71 -8.82 3.95 4.90
C LYS A 71 -9.04 5.33 4.29
N GLU A 72 -9.98 6.09 4.82
CA GLU A 72 -10.10 7.50 4.48
C GLU A 72 -8.80 8.25 4.78
N MET A 73 -8.50 9.23 3.93
CA MET A 73 -7.33 10.08 4.13
C MET A 73 -7.57 11.01 5.30
N GLU A 74 -6.61 11.09 6.20
CA GLU A 74 -6.63 12.08 7.28
C GLU A 74 -6.46 13.50 6.71
N PRO A 75 -6.98 14.53 7.39
CA PRO A 75 -6.83 15.93 6.96
C PRO A 75 -5.38 16.33 6.69
N GLU A 76 -4.44 15.83 7.50
CA GLU A 76 -3.00 16.10 7.33
C GLU A 76 -2.43 15.44 6.08
N GLN A 77 -3.00 14.33 5.62
CA GLN A 77 -2.60 13.67 4.38
C GLN A 77 -3.13 14.44 3.17
N LEU A 78 -4.38 14.93 3.24
CA LEU A 78 -4.96 15.80 2.21
C LEU A 78 -4.20 17.12 2.10
N GLY A 79 -3.73 17.67 3.23
CA GLY A 79 -2.93 18.89 3.27
C GLY A 79 -1.57 18.77 2.56
N LYS A 80 -1.05 17.55 2.33
CA LYS A 80 0.21 17.31 1.60
C LYS A 80 0.06 17.34 0.09
N LEU A 81 -1.17 17.29 -0.42
CA LEU A 81 -1.45 17.32 -1.85
C LEU A 81 -1.40 18.76 -2.37
N ASN A 82 -0.83 18.95 -3.55
CA ASN A 82 -0.95 20.21 -4.28
C ASN A 82 -2.35 20.32 -4.93
N ASP A 83 -2.65 21.49 -5.51
CA ASP A 83 -3.98 21.77 -6.04
C ASP A 83 -4.38 20.84 -7.21
N ASP A 84 -3.43 20.51 -8.09
CA ASP A 84 -3.66 19.57 -9.18
C ASP A 84 -3.94 18.15 -8.66
N GLN A 85 -3.22 17.71 -7.64
CA GLN A 85 -3.41 16.41 -6.99
C GLN A 85 -4.76 16.33 -6.27
N LYS A 86 -5.21 17.42 -5.63
CA LYS A 86 -6.54 17.50 -5.02
C LYS A 86 -7.64 17.42 -6.07
N LYS A 87 -7.48 18.13 -7.19
CA LYS A 87 -8.41 18.03 -8.32
C LYS A 87 -8.47 16.60 -8.86
N GLN A 88 -7.32 15.98 -9.12
CA GLN A 88 -7.24 14.61 -9.62
C GLN A 88 -7.88 13.61 -8.65
N LEU A 89 -7.68 13.78 -7.33
CA LEU A 89 -8.31 12.94 -6.32
C LEU A 89 -9.84 13.06 -6.38
N GLY A 90 -10.38 14.28 -6.50
CA GLY A 90 -11.81 14.50 -6.63
C GLY A 90 -12.40 13.93 -7.93
N ASP A 91 -11.66 14.05 -9.04
CA ASP A 91 -12.06 13.46 -10.32
C ASP A 91 -12.10 11.92 -10.22
N LEU A 92 -11.08 11.29 -9.60
CA LEU A 92 -11.04 9.85 -9.34
C LEU A 92 -12.20 9.38 -8.44
N GLU A 93 -12.50 10.11 -7.37
CA GLU A 93 -13.59 9.75 -6.45
C GLU A 93 -14.95 9.76 -7.16
N ARG A 94 -15.19 10.77 -8.01
CA ARG A 94 -16.41 10.89 -8.80
C ARG A 94 -16.55 9.74 -9.80
N GLU A 95 -15.48 9.40 -10.51
CA GLU A 95 -15.47 8.27 -11.45
C GLU A 95 -15.71 6.94 -10.74
N ALA A 96 -15.05 6.70 -9.61
CA ALA A 96 -15.20 5.46 -8.86
C ALA A 96 -16.63 5.27 -8.31
N LYS A 97 -17.31 6.35 -7.90
CA LYS A 97 -18.70 6.32 -7.44
C LYS A 97 -19.73 6.13 -8.56
N ALA A 98 -19.33 6.35 -9.81
CA ALA A 98 -20.20 6.20 -10.97
C ALA A 98 -20.17 4.78 -11.59
N LEU A 99 -19.25 3.92 -11.12
CA LEU A 99 -19.15 2.49 -11.46
C LEU A 99 -20.08 1.64 -10.59
#